data_AF-A0A4D6NDR6-F1
#
_entry.id   AF-A0A4D6NDR6-F1
#
_cell.length_a   1.000
_cell.length_b   1.000
_cell.length_c   1.000
_cell.angle_alpha   90.00
_cell.angle_beta   90.00
_cell.angle_gamma   90.00
#
_symmetry.space_group_name_H-M   'P 1'
#
loop_
_entity.id
_entity.type
_entity.pdbx_description
1 polymer ?
#
loop_
_entity_poly.entity_id
_entity_poly.type
_entity_poly.pdbx_seq_one_letter_code
_entity_poly.pdbx_strand_id
1 'polypeptide(L)'
;MIRILYLPEGRVTIRLEGSFENNKWIAVAGQPIGTVVKLGYAVSGFFTIHRASSANSYKFSFCSIDGSSCSNVGLVSDDAGNRLLAIDRDSFEFVLRPYESDASK
;
A
#
# COMPACT_ATOMS: atom_id res chain seq x y z
N MET A 1 -26.70 -2.09 14.26
CA MET A 1 -26.00 -1.92 12.97
C MET A 1 -24.71 -1.14 13.24
N ILE A 2 -23.55 -1.77 13.11
CA ILE A 2 -22.26 -1.10 13.38
C ILE A 2 -21.88 -0.31 12.13
N ARG A 3 -21.90 1.02 12.21
CA ARG A 3 -21.28 1.90 11.20
C ARG A 3 -19.78 1.81 11.38
N ILE A 4 -19.11 1.01 10.54
CA ILE A 4 -17.66 0.92 10.52
C ILE A 4 -17.14 2.20 9.82
N LEU A 5 -16.67 3.18 10.60
CA LEU A 5 -16.09 4.43 10.10
C LEU A 5 -14.67 4.28 9.52
N TYR A 6 -14.02 3.14 9.78
CA TYR A 6 -12.60 2.90 9.50
C TYR A 6 -12.38 1.47 9.02
N LEU A 7 -11.55 1.26 8.01
CA LEU A 7 -11.05 -0.07 7.69
C LEU A 7 -10.35 -0.66 8.93
N PRO A 8 -10.57 -1.95 9.25
CA PRO A 8 -9.82 -2.62 10.31
C PRO A 8 -8.33 -2.65 9.94
N GLU A 9 -7.48 -2.52 10.96
CA GLU A 9 -6.04 -2.64 10.79
C GLU A 9 -5.63 -4.10 10.55
N GLY A 10 -4.50 -4.31 9.88
CA GLY A 10 -3.96 -5.64 9.60
C GLY A 10 -3.79 -5.92 8.11
N ARG A 11 -3.76 -7.21 7.75
CA ARG A 11 -3.41 -7.67 6.40
C ARG A 11 -4.42 -7.21 5.35
N VAL A 12 -3.90 -6.65 4.25
CA VAL A 12 -4.71 -6.15 3.14
C VAL A 12 -4.16 -6.63 1.79
N THR A 13 -5.06 -6.70 0.81
CA THR A 13 -4.71 -6.85 -0.61
C THR A 13 -5.17 -5.60 -1.35
N ILE A 14 -4.22 -4.91 -1.98
CA ILE A 14 -4.49 -3.68 -2.73
C ILE A 14 -4.48 -4.01 -4.21
N ARG A 15 -5.50 -3.55 -4.93
CA ARG A 15 -5.63 -3.68 -6.38
C ARG A 15 -6.08 -2.36 -6.97
N LEU A 16 -5.58 -2.02 -8.15
CA LEU A 16 -6.11 -0.91 -8.93
C LEU A 16 -7.37 -1.36 -9.67
N GLU A 17 -8.38 -0.50 -9.66
CA GLU A 17 -9.58 -0.70 -10.48
C GLU A 17 -9.26 -0.40 -11.95
N GLY A 18 -9.74 -1.26 -12.86
CA GLY A 18 -9.49 -1.16 -14.31
C GLY A 18 -9.06 -2.48 -14.95
N SER A 19 -9.03 -2.48 -16.28
CA SER A 19 -8.71 -3.66 -17.11
C SER A 19 -7.20 -3.83 -17.30
N PHE A 20 -6.48 -4.13 -16.22
CA PHE A 20 -5.07 -4.46 -16.28
C PHE A 20 -4.88 -5.96 -16.03
N GLU A 21 -4.19 -6.64 -16.95
CA GLU A 21 -3.57 -7.93 -16.65
C GLU A 21 -2.47 -7.63 -15.63
N ASN A 22 -2.77 -7.86 -14.34
CA ASN A 22 -1.93 -7.56 -13.16
C ASN A 22 -2.19 -6.21 -12.50
N ASN A 23 -3.34 -6.08 -11.85
CA ASN A 23 -3.68 -4.88 -11.08
C ASN A 23 -3.31 -4.95 -9.59
N LYS A 24 -2.65 -6.02 -9.12
CA LYS A 24 -2.32 -6.21 -7.70
C LYS A 24 -0.99 -5.58 -7.32
N TRP A 25 -0.96 -4.90 -6.17
CA TRP A 25 0.29 -4.38 -5.59
C TRP A 25 1.20 -5.50 -5.09
N ILE A 26 2.49 -5.37 -5.40
CA ILE A 26 3.58 -6.27 -4.98
C ILE A 26 4.81 -5.45 -4.60
N ALA A 27 5.68 -6.02 -3.74
CA ALA A 27 6.99 -5.45 -3.44
C ALA A 27 8.07 -6.14 -4.30
N VAL A 28 8.90 -5.36 -4.97
CA VAL A 28 9.94 -5.84 -5.89
C VAL A 28 11.30 -5.35 -5.42
N ALA A 29 12.16 -6.28 -4.99
CA ALA A 29 13.52 -6.00 -4.53
C ALA A 29 14.51 -5.82 -5.70
N GLY A 30 15.75 -5.43 -5.37
CA GLY A 30 16.86 -5.36 -6.32
C GLY A 30 16.79 -4.18 -7.30
N GLN A 31 15.97 -3.17 -7.03
CA GLN A 31 16.02 -1.92 -7.79
C GLN A 31 17.16 -1.03 -7.26
N PRO A 32 17.69 -0.10 -8.07
CA PRO A 32 18.70 0.86 -7.62
C PRO A 32 18.27 1.66 -6.38
N ILE A 33 16.97 1.93 -6.26
CA ILE A 33 16.35 2.67 -5.15
C ILE A 33 15.85 1.77 -4.01
N GLY A 34 16.17 0.47 -4.05
CA GLY A 34 15.80 -0.53 -3.05
C GLY A 34 14.62 -1.41 -3.45
N THR A 35 13.73 -1.70 -2.50
CA THR A 35 12.51 -2.49 -2.72
C THR A 35 11.33 -1.55 -2.96
N VAL A 36 10.68 -1.66 -4.12
CA VAL A 36 9.62 -0.73 -4.55
C VAL A 36 8.29 -1.43 -4.76
N VAL A 37 7.20 -0.70 -4.64
CA VAL A 37 5.85 -1.21 -4.91
C VAL A 37 5.55 -1.10 -6.41
N LYS A 38 5.17 -2.21 -7.03
CA LYS A 38 4.75 -2.29 -8.44
C LYS A 38 3.45 -3.06 -8.58
N LEU A 39 2.93 -3.11 -9.80
CA LEU A 39 1.84 -3.97 -10.19
C LEU A 39 2.39 -5.29 -10.75
N GLY A 40 1.84 -6.43 -10.35
CA GLY A 40 2.35 -7.72 -10.81
C GLY A 40 1.78 -8.94 -10.08
N TYR A 41 2.43 -10.08 -10.32
CA TYR A 41 2.16 -11.34 -9.63
C TYR A 41 2.99 -11.48 -8.36
N ALA A 42 2.46 -12.24 -7.40
CA ALA A 42 2.92 -12.23 -6.01
C ALA A 42 4.42 -12.48 -5.83
N VAL A 43 5.07 -11.59 -5.09
CA VAL A 43 6.37 -11.79 -4.44
C VAL A 43 6.10 -12.16 -2.97
N SER A 44 7.02 -12.84 -2.31
CA SER A 44 6.88 -13.27 -0.91
C SER A 44 6.61 -12.09 0.05
N GLY A 45 5.61 -12.24 0.91
CA GLY A 45 5.21 -11.23 1.90
C GLY A 45 3.77 -10.74 1.74
N PHE A 46 3.39 -9.74 2.52
CA PHE A 46 2.05 -9.13 2.47
C PHE A 46 2.04 -7.70 2.98
N PHE A 47 1.08 -6.91 2.50
CA PHE A 47 0.84 -5.56 3.00
C PHE A 47 -0.08 -5.60 4.23
N THR A 48 0.18 -4.69 5.16
CA THR A 48 -0.73 -4.38 6.26
C THR A 48 -1.09 -2.89 6.24
N ILE A 49 -2.30 -2.57 6.66
CA ILE A 49 -2.76 -1.20 6.86
C ILE A 49 -2.91 -0.92 8.35
N HIS A 50 -2.47 0.26 8.78
CA HIS A 50 -2.53 0.70 10.17
C HIS A 50 -3.01 2.13 10.25
N ARG A 51 -3.61 2.50 11.38
CA ARG A 51 -3.87 3.91 11.67
C ARG A 51 -2.52 4.64 11.77
N ALA A 52 -2.44 5.82 11.19
CA ALA A 52 -1.27 6.67 11.33
C ALA A 52 -1.50 7.73 12.42
N SER A 53 -0.51 8.59 12.65
CA SER A 53 -0.54 9.51 13.80
C SER A 53 -1.54 10.65 13.61
N SER A 54 -1.78 11.05 12.36
CA SER A 54 -2.74 12.10 12.03
C SER A 54 -4.19 11.61 12.09
N ALA A 55 -5.12 12.52 12.40
CA ALA A 55 -6.55 12.20 12.43
C ALA A 55 -7.06 11.69 11.06
N ASN A 56 -7.80 10.57 11.08
CA ASN A 56 -8.36 9.92 9.89
C ASN A 56 -7.34 9.47 8.83
N SER A 57 -6.08 9.28 9.23
CA SER A 57 -5.01 8.85 8.34
C SER A 57 -4.61 7.40 8.58
N TYR A 58 -4.04 6.82 7.53
CA TYR A 58 -3.54 5.47 7.48
C TYR A 58 -2.11 5.46 6.97
N LYS A 59 -1.43 4.36 7.25
CA LYS A 59 -0.13 4.02 6.66
C LYS A 59 -0.12 2.56 6.25
N PHE A 60 0.75 2.24 5.30
CA PHE A 60 1.03 0.86 4.93
C PHE A 60 2.36 0.41 5.51
N SER A 61 2.43 -0.88 5.80
CA SER A 61 3.67 -1.62 6.04
C SER A 61 3.70 -2.85 5.13
N PHE A 62 4.89 -3.37 4.87
CA PHE A 62 5.09 -4.63 4.17
C PHE A 62 5.83 -5.59 5.08
N CYS A 63 5.26 -6.78 5.25
CA CYS A 63 5.78 -7.81 6.14
C CYS A 63 6.32 -9.01 5.36
N SER A 64 7.32 -9.67 5.94
CA SER A 64 7.80 -10.97 5.49
C SER A 64 6.68 -12.01 5.53
N ILE A 65 6.84 -13.12 4.81
CA ILE A 65 5.77 -14.12 4.62
C ILE A 65 5.30 -14.77 5.93
N ASP A 66 6.21 -14.91 6.89
CA ASP A 66 6.00 -15.42 8.25
C ASP A 66 5.54 -14.33 9.23
N GLY A 67 5.51 -13.06 8.80
CA GLY A 67 5.13 -11.92 9.61
C GLY A 67 6.14 -11.52 10.69
N SER A 68 7.34 -12.11 10.70
CA SER A 68 8.36 -11.84 11.72
C SER A 68 9.01 -10.47 11.60
N SER A 69 9.00 -9.88 10.39
CA SER A 69 9.55 -8.56 10.11
C SER A 69 8.56 -7.75 9.28
N CYS A 70 8.38 -6.48 9.64
CA CYS A 70 7.55 -5.55 8.90
C CYS A 70 8.30 -4.21 8.80
N SER A 71 8.34 -3.66 7.59
CA SER A 71 8.92 -2.35 7.33
C SER A 71 7.84 -1.40 6.83
N ASN A 72 7.98 -0.12 7.15
CA ASN A 72 7.08 0.91 6.67
C ASN A 72 7.14 1.01 5.14
N VAL A 73 6.00 1.36 4.54
CA VAL A 73 5.93 1.83 3.15
C VAL A 73 5.97 3.35 3.16
N GLY A 74 6.88 3.91 2.38
CA GLY A 74 7.10 5.34 2.25
C GLY A 74 7.31 5.78 0.82
N LEU A 75 7.67 7.04 0.64
CA LEU A 75 7.93 7.63 -0.68
C LEU A 75 9.43 7.76 -0.95
N VAL A 76 9.81 7.51 -2.19
CA VAL A 76 11.15 7.76 -2.74
C VAL A 76 11.01 8.42 -4.11
N SER A 77 11.94 9.30 -4.48
CA SER A 77 11.98 9.86 -5.82
C SER A 77 12.87 9.02 -6.73
N ASP A 78 12.42 8.76 -7.96
CA ASP A 78 13.29 8.24 -9.01
C ASP A 78 14.09 9.36 -9.71
N ASP A 79 14.98 8.98 -10.62
CA ASP A 79 15.83 9.93 -11.36
C ASP A 79 15.04 10.89 -12.26
N ALA A 80 13.79 10.52 -12.62
CA ALA A 80 12.87 11.36 -13.37
C ALA A 80 12.02 12.27 -12.47
N GLY A 81 12.21 12.21 -11.14
CA GLY A 81 11.47 13.01 -10.16
C GLY A 81 10.10 12.44 -9.78
N ASN A 82 9.74 11.25 -10.25
CA ASN A 82 8.48 10.61 -9.87
C ASN A 82 8.56 10.11 -8.44
N ARG A 83 7.46 10.28 -7.68
CA ARG A 83 7.33 9.78 -6.31
C ARG A 83 6.79 8.35 -6.35
N LEU A 84 7.64 7.40 -5.98
CA LEU A 84 7.35 5.98 -5.95
C LEU A 84 7.12 5.51 -4.51
N LEU A 85 6.29 4.48 -4.35
CA LEU A 85 6.16 3.79 -3.07
C LEU A 85 7.28 2.77 -2.91
N ALA A 86 7.95 2.79 -1.76
CA ALA A 86 9.06 1.89 -1.45
C ALA A 86 8.99 1.38 -0.01
N ILE A 87 9.60 0.22 0.22
CA ILE A 87 9.69 -0.44 1.51
C ILE A 87 10.93 0.09 2.26
N ASP A 88 10.86 0.08 3.58
CA ASP A 88 11.95 0.51 4.48
C ASP A 88 12.27 2.00 4.33
N ARG A 89 11.21 2.81 4.41
CA ARG A 89 11.21 4.26 4.29
C ARG A 89 10.44 4.90 5.43
N ASP A 90 10.56 6.22 5.56
CA ASP A 90 9.67 6.98 6.44
C ASP A 90 8.22 6.76 6.04
N SER A 91 7.37 6.53 7.03
CA SER A 91 5.99 6.14 6.78
C SER A 91 5.24 7.22 6.03
N PHE A 92 4.66 6.85 4.88
CA PHE A 92 3.78 7.75 4.15
C PHE A 92 2.35 7.64 4.70
N GLU A 93 1.86 8.74 5.28
CA GLU A 93 0.49 8.84 5.76
C GLU A 93 -0.46 9.29 4.65
N PHE A 94 -1.63 8.65 4.54
CA PHE A 94 -2.65 8.96 3.55
C PHE A 94 -4.06 8.84 4.15
N VAL A 95 -5.03 9.51 3.52
CA VAL A 95 -6.45 9.37 3.88
C VAL A 95 -7.16 8.51 2.85
N LEU A 96 -8.08 7.66 3.30
CA LEU A 96 -8.95 6.91 2.42
C LEU A 96 -10.26 7.66 2.23
N ARG A 97 -10.72 7.75 0.99
CA ARG A 97 -12.04 8.29 0.64
C ARG A 97 -12.84 7.21 -0.06
N PRO A 98 -14.14 7.05 0.27
CA PRO A 98 -15.01 6.19 -0.50
C PRO A 98 -14.93 6.54 -1.98
N TYR A 99 -14.77 5.53 -2.82
CA TYR A 99 -14.89 5.69 -4.25
C TYR A 99 -16.38 5.72 -4.58
N GLU A 100 -16.91 6.86 -5.01
CA GLU A 100 -18.27 6.94 -5.54
C GLU A 100 -18.21 6.63 -7.03
N SER A 101 -18.64 5.42 -7.42
CA SER A 101 -18.79 5.11 -8.84
C SER A 101 -20.10 5.72 -9.35
N ASP A 102 -20.04 6.47 -10.44
CA ASP A 102 -21.22 7.04 -11.13
C ASP A 102 -22.19 5.96 -11.67
N ALA A 103 -21.92 4.66 -11.45
CA ALA A 103 -22.77 3.54 -11.83
C ALA A 103 -23.92 3.24 -10.85
N SER A 104 -24.12 4.06 -9.82
CA SER A 104 -25.20 3.89 -8.83
C SER A 104 -26.24 5.02 -8.83
N LYS A 105 -26.36 5.81 -9.90
CA LYS A 105 -27.45 6.77 -10.10
C LYS A 105 -28.47 6.27 -11.11
#